data_AF-A0A9P5JJC6-F1
#
_entry.id   AF-A0A9P5JJC6-F1
#
_cell.length_a   1.000
_cell.length_b   1.000
_cell.length_c   1.000
_cell.angle_alpha   90.00
_cell.angle_beta   90.00
_cell.angle_gamma   90.00
#
_symmetry.space_group_name_H-M   'P 1'
#
loop_
_entity.id
_entity.type
_entity.pdbx_description
1 polymer ?
#
loop_
_entity_poly.entity_id
_entity_poly.type
_entity_poly.pdbx_seq_one_letter_code
_entity_poly.pdbx_strand_id
1 'polypeptide(L)'
;MCEIQTNPDAAGVGVQASVYIQAFLPLISMMIAICRGESLVENVRLHEQSIILAKTSLLTAVAIIISAIVQSHKYGLSVFDALIVLNLCWIAVIGGFTPMLSAMMSLEHLRREDHHRPDHSIPLTAVPRKLLNGFLNRSRTVEWNQLLYCSFAIISGFGLWVMHNPMTFDRSPDSCTSTTVFWIMGHSVNVTSSRFRTALLTIYALFMVPFLGFVLLAIVWALIYTPIRFLTLRLIMLWRDIIYPHLSSHQSSDSNLGATHAVTGKPNYVWLQLLRPIPFVVLIVILILTTQKTMQVNNLGSEDRAWGLGQISALLIAIFAAVSVLWEFKRPQNHGEDNTEGQEMNRREGAGLHNQTRNDTDIEWGEGLAAKNLPTSIQENRST
;
A
#
# COMPACT_ATOMS: atom_id res chain seq x y z
N MET A 1 -27.39 -30.67 -16.10
CA MET A 1 -26.39 -29.80 -15.43
C MET A 1 -27.15 -28.64 -14.84
N CYS A 2 -26.84 -28.23 -13.61
CA CYS A 2 -27.49 -27.08 -12.98
C CYS A 2 -26.90 -25.79 -13.59
N GLU A 3 -27.75 -24.83 -13.96
CA GLU A 3 -27.33 -23.52 -14.48
C GLU A 3 -27.37 -22.53 -13.33
N ILE A 4 -26.23 -21.89 -13.03
CA ILE A 4 -26.15 -20.91 -11.95
C ILE A 4 -26.60 -19.56 -12.48
N GLN A 5 -27.65 -19.00 -11.88
CA GLN A 5 -28.14 -17.67 -12.26
C GLN A 5 -27.25 -16.57 -11.68
N THR A 6 -26.45 -15.98 -12.58
CA THR A 6 -25.61 -14.78 -12.45
C THR A 6 -26.30 -13.59 -11.77
N ASN A 7 -25.84 -13.07 -10.62
CA ASN A 7 -26.18 -11.71 -10.19
C ASN A 7 -25.17 -10.68 -10.73
N PRO A 8 -25.48 -9.95 -11.82
CA PRO A 8 -24.55 -9.01 -12.44
C PRO A 8 -24.19 -7.81 -11.55
N ASP A 9 -24.98 -7.50 -10.52
CA ASP A 9 -24.71 -6.34 -9.66
C ASP A 9 -23.69 -6.64 -8.56
N ALA A 10 -23.55 -7.91 -8.14
CA ALA A 10 -22.57 -8.31 -7.12
C ALA A 10 -21.29 -8.90 -7.72
N ALA A 11 -21.43 -9.77 -8.71
CA ALA A 11 -20.31 -10.53 -9.28
C ALA A 11 -20.05 -10.18 -10.75
N GLY A 12 -20.69 -9.14 -11.29
CA GLY A 12 -20.59 -8.82 -12.71
C GLY A 12 -19.24 -8.26 -13.15
N VAL A 13 -19.00 -8.34 -14.45
CA VAL A 13 -17.71 -8.03 -15.09
C VAL A 13 -17.23 -6.61 -14.77
N GLY A 14 -18.11 -5.60 -14.76
CA GLY A 14 -17.70 -4.23 -14.44
C GLY A 14 -17.30 -4.02 -12.97
N VAL A 15 -17.96 -4.71 -12.02
CA VAL A 15 -17.56 -4.70 -10.60
C VAL A 15 -16.19 -5.33 -10.44
N GLN A 16 -15.97 -6.49 -11.08
CA GLN A 16 -14.68 -7.17 -11.07
C GLN A 16 -13.56 -6.28 -11.64
N ALA A 17 -13.77 -5.72 -12.83
CA ALA A 17 -12.80 -4.83 -13.48
C ALA A 17 -12.47 -3.61 -12.60
N SER A 18 -13.48 -3.01 -11.98
CA SER A 18 -13.28 -1.90 -11.04
C SER A 18 -12.41 -2.28 -9.86
N VAL A 19 -12.70 -3.42 -9.21
CA VAL A 19 -11.90 -3.91 -8.07
C VAL A 19 -10.46 -4.22 -8.49
N TYR A 20 -10.25 -4.83 -9.67
CA TYR A 20 -8.91 -5.13 -10.17
C TYR A 20 -8.12 -3.85 -10.41
N ILE A 21 -8.70 -2.85 -11.10
CA ILE A 21 -8.06 -1.55 -11.34
C ILE A 21 -7.70 -0.89 -10.00
N GLN A 22 -8.67 -0.80 -9.08
CA GLN A 22 -8.46 -0.17 -7.77
C GLN A 22 -7.37 -0.86 -6.94
N ALA A 23 -7.23 -2.19 -7.06
CA ALA A 23 -6.18 -2.92 -6.35
C ALA A 23 -4.78 -2.67 -6.93
N PHE A 24 -4.66 -2.40 -8.23
CA PHE A 24 -3.37 -2.09 -8.89
C PHE A 24 -2.94 -0.62 -8.78
N LEU A 25 -3.87 0.33 -8.68
CA LEU A 25 -3.53 1.76 -8.66
C LEU A 25 -2.55 2.17 -7.54
N PRO A 26 -2.70 1.72 -6.27
CA PRO A 26 -1.72 2.00 -5.22
C PRO A 26 -0.32 1.46 -5.57
N LEU A 27 -0.23 0.29 -6.21
CA LEU A 27 1.03 -0.33 -6.61
C LEU A 27 1.71 0.47 -7.73
N ILE A 28 0.93 0.94 -8.70
CA ILE A 28 1.42 1.80 -9.78
C ILE A 28 1.97 3.12 -9.21
N SER A 29 1.23 3.77 -8.30
CA SER A 29 1.68 4.98 -7.61
C SER A 29 3.00 4.77 -6.87
N MET A 30 3.14 3.63 -6.17
CA MET A 30 4.40 3.24 -5.52
C MET A 30 5.53 3.02 -6.53
N MET A 31 5.25 2.42 -7.70
CA MET A 31 6.26 2.20 -8.74
C MET A 31 6.76 3.51 -9.33
N ILE A 32 5.85 4.45 -9.56
CA ILE A 32 6.20 5.79 -10.05
C ILE A 32 7.12 6.49 -9.06
N ALA A 33 6.81 6.43 -7.75
CA ALA A 33 7.65 7.00 -6.70
C ALA A 33 9.07 6.43 -6.73
N ILE A 34 9.20 5.11 -6.88
CA ILE A 34 10.50 4.43 -6.93
C ILE A 34 11.28 4.78 -8.21
N CYS A 35 10.62 4.79 -9.36
CA CYS A 35 11.24 5.08 -10.66
C CYS A 35 11.77 6.52 -10.74
N ARG A 36 11.05 7.48 -10.16
CA ARG A 36 11.42 8.89 -10.20
C ARG A 36 12.66 9.21 -9.35
N GLY A 37 12.97 8.38 -8.34
CA GLY A 37 14.14 8.58 -7.48
C GLY A 37 14.18 9.96 -6.81
N GLU A 38 13.00 10.58 -6.64
CA GLU A 38 12.86 11.97 -6.29
C GLU A 38 13.11 12.25 -4.81
N SER A 39 13.21 13.55 -4.49
CA SER A 39 13.39 14.07 -3.14
C SER A 39 12.36 13.50 -2.14
N LEU A 40 12.73 13.48 -0.86
CA LEU A 40 11.87 12.99 0.24
C LEU A 40 10.45 13.58 0.20
N VAL A 41 10.30 14.83 -0.21
CA VAL A 41 9.01 15.55 -0.25
C VAL A 41 8.05 14.93 -1.27
N GLU A 42 8.52 14.60 -2.48
CA GLU A 42 7.65 13.97 -3.49
C GLU A 42 7.23 12.56 -3.06
N ASN A 43 8.17 11.80 -2.47
CA ASN A 43 7.87 10.47 -1.95
C ASN A 43 6.76 10.49 -0.87
N VAL A 44 6.73 11.54 -0.02
CA VAL A 44 5.66 11.72 0.97
C VAL A 44 4.33 12.00 0.29
N ARG A 45 4.29 12.84 -0.75
CA ARG A 45 3.07 13.16 -1.48
C ARG A 45 2.48 11.94 -2.20
N LEU A 46 3.31 11.18 -2.91
CA LEU A 46 2.89 9.94 -3.57
C LEU A 46 2.45 8.89 -2.54
N HIS A 47 3.08 8.85 -1.38
CA HIS A 47 2.64 8.02 -0.27
C HIS A 47 1.23 8.41 0.21
N GLU A 48 0.94 9.69 0.42
CA GLU A 48 -0.41 10.16 0.77
C GLU A 48 -1.45 9.77 -0.29
N GLN A 49 -1.11 9.92 -1.58
CA GLN A 49 -1.99 9.50 -2.67
C GLN A 49 -2.25 7.99 -2.64
N SER A 50 -1.21 7.18 -2.37
CA SER A 50 -1.37 5.72 -2.24
C SER A 50 -2.30 5.34 -1.08
N ILE A 51 -2.27 6.09 0.04
CA ILE A 51 -3.18 5.89 1.17
C ILE A 51 -4.63 6.17 0.76
N ILE A 52 -4.87 7.26 0.03
CA ILE A 52 -6.22 7.62 -0.44
C ILE A 52 -6.77 6.51 -1.35
N LEU A 53 -5.99 6.05 -2.32
CA LEU A 53 -6.36 4.97 -3.25
C LEU A 53 -6.62 3.63 -2.52
N ALA A 54 -5.79 3.33 -1.52
CA ALA A 54 -5.99 2.15 -0.69
C ALA A 54 -7.28 2.23 0.14
N LYS A 55 -7.58 3.40 0.72
CA LYS A 55 -8.83 3.64 1.46
C LYS A 55 -10.06 3.46 0.56
N THR A 56 -10.04 4.00 -0.67
CA THR A 56 -11.15 3.83 -1.62
C THR A 56 -11.37 2.37 -2.02
N SER A 57 -10.29 1.60 -2.17
CA SER A 57 -10.36 0.16 -2.46
C SER A 57 -10.99 -0.62 -1.30
N LEU A 58 -10.57 -0.34 -0.04
CA LEU A 58 -11.16 -0.94 1.16
C LEU A 58 -12.63 -0.59 1.33
N LEU A 59 -13.01 0.68 1.13
CA LEU A 59 -14.40 1.11 1.18
C LEU A 59 -15.26 0.40 0.12
N THR A 60 -14.70 0.20 -1.06
CA THR A 60 -15.35 -0.57 -2.13
C THR A 60 -15.56 -2.03 -1.70
N ALA A 61 -14.56 -2.66 -1.08
CA ALA A 61 -14.70 -4.02 -0.55
C ALA A 61 -15.83 -4.14 0.49
N VAL A 62 -15.92 -3.18 1.42
CA VAL A 62 -16.99 -3.14 2.42
C VAL A 62 -18.36 -2.91 1.76
N ALA A 63 -18.44 -2.00 0.78
CA ALA A 63 -19.67 -1.72 0.05
C ALA A 63 -20.19 -2.96 -0.71
N ILE A 64 -19.29 -3.71 -1.37
CA ILE A 64 -19.65 -4.96 -2.08
C ILE A 64 -20.23 -5.99 -1.09
N ILE A 65 -19.65 -6.14 0.10
CA ILE A 65 -20.17 -7.07 1.11
C ILE A 65 -21.54 -6.64 1.62
N ILE A 66 -21.73 -5.35 1.91
CA ILE A 66 -23.03 -4.84 2.35
C ILE A 66 -24.08 -5.11 1.26
N SER A 67 -23.75 -4.87 -0.01
CA SER A 67 -24.62 -5.20 -1.14
C SER A 67 -24.92 -6.69 -1.20
N ALA A 68 -23.92 -7.56 -1.05
CA ALA A 68 -24.10 -9.01 -1.05
C ALA A 68 -24.99 -9.49 0.11
N ILE A 69 -24.83 -8.91 1.31
CA ILE A 69 -25.69 -9.19 2.47
C ILE A 69 -27.14 -8.77 2.15
N VAL A 70 -27.36 -7.54 1.68
CA VAL A 70 -28.71 -7.06 1.34
C VAL A 70 -29.35 -7.94 0.26
N GLN A 71 -28.61 -8.29 -0.79
CA GLN A 71 -29.10 -9.16 -1.86
C GLN A 71 -29.43 -10.57 -1.35
N SER A 72 -28.59 -11.16 -0.50
CA SER A 72 -28.84 -12.48 0.08
C SER A 72 -30.13 -12.52 0.94
N HIS A 73 -30.51 -11.41 1.56
CA HIS A 73 -31.74 -11.29 2.32
C HIS A 73 -32.97 -11.01 1.45
N LYS A 74 -32.83 -10.26 0.35
CA LYS A 74 -33.96 -9.80 -0.47
C LYS A 74 -34.29 -10.72 -1.65
N TYR A 75 -33.27 -11.17 -2.36
CA TYR A 75 -33.41 -11.89 -3.63
C TYR A 75 -32.86 -13.32 -3.55
N GLY A 76 -32.14 -13.63 -2.47
CA GLY A 76 -31.31 -14.83 -2.41
C GLY A 76 -29.99 -14.58 -3.12
N LEU A 77 -28.89 -15.09 -2.56
CA LEU A 77 -27.56 -15.02 -3.15
C LEU A 77 -27.02 -16.43 -3.24
N SER A 78 -26.53 -16.82 -4.42
CA SER A 78 -25.92 -18.13 -4.57
C SER A 78 -24.61 -18.20 -3.79
N VAL A 79 -24.22 -19.40 -3.36
CA VAL A 79 -22.90 -19.61 -2.73
C VAL A 79 -21.77 -19.27 -3.71
N PHE A 80 -22.00 -19.48 -5.00
CA PHE A 80 -21.08 -19.10 -6.06
C PHE A 80 -20.81 -17.58 -6.07
N ASP A 81 -21.86 -16.75 -6.10
CA ASP A 81 -21.71 -15.29 -6.11
C ASP A 81 -21.02 -14.79 -4.83
N ALA A 82 -21.39 -15.37 -3.68
CA ALA A 82 -20.76 -15.04 -2.40
C ALA A 82 -19.25 -15.36 -2.39
N LEU A 83 -18.84 -16.47 -2.99
CA LEU A 83 -17.42 -16.84 -3.14
C LEU A 83 -16.66 -15.87 -4.06
N ILE A 84 -17.29 -15.43 -5.16
CA ILE A 84 -16.70 -14.42 -6.06
C ILE A 84 -16.54 -13.10 -5.31
N VAL A 85 -17.58 -12.63 -4.62
CA VAL A 85 -17.55 -11.43 -3.78
C VAL A 85 -16.42 -11.52 -2.75
N LEU A 86 -16.29 -12.65 -2.04
CA LEU A 86 -15.22 -12.85 -1.06
C LEU A 86 -13.82 -12.73 -1.70
N ASN A 87 -13.60 -13.34 -2.87
CA ASN A 87 -12.33 -13.21 -3.59
C ASN A 87 -12.05 -11.76 -4.03
N LEU A 88 -13.07 -11.03 -4.50
CA LEU A 88 -12.94 -9.61 -4.86
C LEU A 88 -12.55 -8.75 -3.65
N CYS A 89 -13.17 -9.00 -2.49
CA CYS A 89 -12.83 -8.29 -1.27
C CYS A 89 -11.39 -8.60 -0.80
N TRP A 90 -10.92 -9.84 -0.94
CA TRP A 90 -9.53 -10.19 -0.68
C TRP A 90 -8.55 -9.45 -1.60
N ILE A 91 -8.86 -9.33 -2.89
CA ILE A 91 -8.06 -8.56 -3.86
C ILE A 91 -7.95 -7.08 -3.42
N ALA A 92 -9.08 -6.48 -3.05
CA ALA A 92 -9.11 -5.09 -2.58
C ALA A 92 -8.32 -4.90 -1.27
N VAL A 93 -8.45 -5.81 -0.31
CA VAL A 93 -7.68 -5.78 0.94
C VAL A 93 -6.19 -5.87 0.69
N ILE A 94 -5.74 -6.77 -0.18
CA ILE A 94 -4.32 -6.92 -0.52
C ILE A 94 -3.78 -5.65 -1.17
N GLY A 95 -4.53 -5.04 -2.10
CA GLY A 95 -4.18 -3.72 -2.65
C GLY A 95 -4.08 -2.63 -1.57
N GLY A 96 -4.96 -2.72 -0.58
CA GLY A 96 -5.00 -1.88 0.61
C GLY A 96 -3.71 -1.87 1.44
N PHE A 97 -2.89 -2.93 1.40
CA PHE A 97 -1.61 -3.02 2.14
C PHE A 97 -0.45 -2.23 1.50
N THR A 98 -0.60 -1.78 0.26
CA THR A 98 0.49 -1.11 -0.48
C THR A 98 1.08 0.11 0.25
N PRO A 99 0.30 1.01 0.88
CA PRO A 99 0.85 2.14 1.62
C PRO A 99 1.72 1.70 2.79
N MET A 100 1.41 0.58 3.45
CA MET A 100 2.24 0.05 4.54
C MET A 100 3.66 -0.29 4.05
N LEU A 101 3.79 -0.82 2.83
CA LEU A 101 5.10 -1.07 2.21
C LEU A 101 5.82 0.23 1.91
N SER A 102 5.12 1.21 1.34
CA SER A 102 5.66 2.53 1.06
C SER A 102 6.14 3.23 2.35
N ALA A 103 5.40 3.10 3.45
CA ALA A 103 5.83 3.58 4.76
C ALA A 103 7.10 2.86 5.24
N MET A 104 7.15 1.53 5.13
CA MET A 104 8.32 0.73 5.50
C MET A 104 9.55 1.12 4.66
N MET A 105 9.35 1.47 3.38
CA MET A 105 10.39 1.96 2.48
C MET A 105 10.96 3.30 2.90
N SER A 106 10.09 4.26 3.21
CA SER A 106 10.49 5.59 3.66
C SER A 106 11.30 5.49 4.97
N LEU A 107 10.91 4.61 5.89
CA LEU A 107 11.68 4.37 7.13
C LEU A 107 13.08 3.82 6.87
N GLU A 108 13.24 2.90 5.92
CA GLU A 108 14.56 2.36 5.59
C GLU A 108 15.45 3.42 4.92
N HIS A 109 14.88 4.27 4.07
CA HIS A 109 15.63 5.35 3.42
C HIS A 109 16.16 6.34 4.45
N LEU A 110 15.31 6.78 5.37
CA LEU A 110 15.68 7.69 6.45
C LEU A 110 16.74 7.09 7.39
N ARG A 111 16.62 5.80 7.71
CA ARG A 111 17.62 5.07 8.51
C ARG A 111 19.00 5.08 7.85
N ARG A 112 19.07 5.14 6.51
CA ARG A 112 20.35 5.18 5.78
C ARG A 112 20.95 6.58 5.69
N GLU A 113 20.13 7.61 5.49
CA GLU A 113 20.63 8.99 5.44
C GLU A 113 21.32 9.40 6.74
N ASP A 114 20.76 8.98 7.88
CA ASP A 114 21.35 9.20 9.20
C ASP A 114 22.78 8.61 9.33
N HIS A 115 23.08 7.54 8.59
CA HIS A 115 24.38 6.87 8.63
C HIS A 115 25.47 7.55 7.76
N HIS A 116 25.12 8.51 6.89
CA HIS A 116 26.08 9.18 6.00
C HIS A 116 26.47 10.60 6.44
N ARG A 117 25.95 11.11 7.56
CA ARG A 117 26.39 12.39 8.17
C ARG A 117 26.95 12.18 9.58
N PRO A 118 28.18 11.64 9.72
CA PRO A 118 28.78 11.40 11.03
C PRO A 118 29.22 12.67 11.79
N ASP A 119 29.33 13.84 11.12
CA ASP A 119 30.08 15.00 11.66
C ASP A 119 29.25 16.11 12.33
N HIS A 120 27.93 15.95 12.45
CA HIS A 120 27.14 16.86 13.27
C HIS A 120 26.54 16.10 14.43
N SER A 121 27.11 16.33 15.61
CA SER A 121 26.62 15.93 16.92
C SER A 121 25.29 16.63 17.25
N ILE A 122 24.30 16.51 16.36
CA ILE A 122 22.91 16.73 16.71
C ILE A 122 22.59 15.60 17.69
N PRO A 123 22.16 15.91 18.92
CA PRO A 123 21.90 14.88 19.91
C PRO A 123 20.92 13.86 19.33
N LEU A 124 21.33 12.59 19.32
CA LEU A 124 20.63 11.43 18.76
C LEU A 124 19.19 11.26 19.30
N THR A 125 18.79 12.06 20.28
CA THR A 125 17.49 12.09 20.93
C THR A 125 16.47 13.02 20.26
N ALA A 126 16.90 13.98 19.43
CA ALA A 126 16.01 15.01 18.87
C ALA A 126 15.41 14.64 17.50
N VAL A 127 16.20 14.00 16.62
CA VAL A 127 15.77 13.57 15.28
C VAL A 127 14.74 12.43 15.31
N PRO A 128 14.91 11.35 16.11
CA PRO A 128 13.90 10.29 16.14
C PRO A 128 12.58 10.82 16.67
N ARG A 129 12.54 11.86 17.53
CA ARG A 129 11.28 12.33 18.11
C ARG A 129 10.42 13.13 17.13
N LYS A 130 10.98 13.99 16.27
CA LYS A 130 10.19 14.69 15.23
C LYS A 130 9.73 13.74 14.12
N LEU A 131 10.57 12.78 13.75
CA LEU A 131 10.28 11.80 12.70
C LEU A 131 9.30 10.73 13.18
N LEU A 132 9.50 10.24 14.41
CA LEU A 132 8.53 9.43 15.12
C LEU A 132 7.25 10.22 15.36
N ASN A 133 7.26 11.53 15.65
CA ASN A 133 6.02 12.33 15.78
C ASN A 133 5.35 12.64 14.43
N GLY A 134 6.06 12.64 13.31
CA GLY A 134 5.49 12.75 11.97
C GLY A 134 4.88 11.44 11.51
N PHE A 135 5.54 10.32 11.81
CA PHE A 135 5.03 8.96 11.54
C PHE A 135 3.91 8.55 12.52
N LEU A 136 4.08 8.93 13.80
CA LEU A 136 3.06 9.01 14.84
C LEU A 136 2.30 10.34 14.76
N ASN A 137 2.17 10.98 13.60
CA ASN A 137 1.04 11.88 13.42
C ASN A 137 -0.20 10.99 13.40
N ARG A 138 -0.57 10.61 14.62
CA ARG A 138 -1.15 9.34 15.04
C ARG A 138 -2.56 9.20 14.50
N SER A 139 -3.19 10.30 14.11
CA SER A 139 -4.56 10.28 13.60
C SER A 139 -4.67 9.53 12.28
N ARG A 140 -3.89 9.89 11.25
CA ARG A 140 -4.12 9.37 9.88
C ARG A 140 -3.71 7.90 9.72
N THR A 141 -2.61 7.48 10.34
CA THR A 141 -2.16 6.08 10.30
C THR A 141 -3.05 5.18 11.16
N VAL A 142 -3.59 5.68 12.28
CA VAL A 142 -4.56 4.92 13.09
C VAL A 142 -5.88 4.76 12.36
N GLU A 143 -6.39 5.79 11.69
CA GLU A 143 -7.63 5.69 10.89
C GLU A 143 -7.53 4.65 9.77
N TRP A 144 -6.41 4.61 9.04
CA TRP A 144 -6.21 3.61 7.98
C TRP A 144 -6.12 2.19 8.55
N ASN A 145 -5.36 1.99 9.62
CA ASN A 145 -5.27 0.70 10.30
C ASN A 145 -6.63 0.23 10.80
N GLN A 146 -7.43 1.13 11.40
CA GLN A 146 -8.78 0.83 11.84
C GLN A 146 -9.67 0.40 10.68
N LEU A 147 -9.67 1.13 9.55
CA LEU A 147 -10.45 0.76 8.38
C LEU A 147 -10.05 -0.61 7.84
N LEU A 148 -8.75 -0.89 7.79
CA LEU A 148 -8.23 -2.19 7.37
C LEU A 148 -8.69 -3.31 8.31
N TYR A 149 -8.58 -3.13 9.63
CA TYR A 149 -9.06 -4.11 10.62
C TYR A 149 -10.56 -4.34 10.55
N CYS A 150 -11.36 -3.27 10.42
CA CYS A 150 -12.80 -3.38 10.22
C CYS A 150 -13.13 -4.14 8.94
N SER A 151 -12.41 -3.86 7.84
CA SER A 151 -12.59 -4.57 6.58
C SER A 151 -12.31 -6.07 6.72
N PHE A 152 -11.21 -6.45 7.39
CA PHE A 152 -10.90 -7.86 7.69
C PHE A 152 -12.00 -8.55 8.49
N ALA A 153 -12.47 -7.91 9.56
CA ALA A 153 -13.52 -8.47 10.40
C ALA A 153 -14.83 -8.64 9.61
N ILE A 154 -15.20 -7.67 8.78
CA ILE A 154 -16.42 -7.74 7.95
C ILE A 154 -16.29 -8.85 6.90
N ILE A 155 -15.18 -8.92 6.17
CA ILE A 155 -14.90 -9.97 5.17
C ILE A 155 -14.91 -11.35 5.82
N SER A 156 -14.26 -11.47 6.98
CA SER A 156 -14.16 -12.74 7.71
C SER A 156 -15.49 -13.18 8.28
N GLY A 157 -16.27 -12.25 8.84
CA GLY A 157 -17.62 -12.51 9.31
C GLY A 157 -18.54 -12.98 8.17
N PHE A 158 -18.47 -12.31 7.02
CA PHE A 158 -19.21 -12.72 5.82
C PHE A 158 -18.74 -14.11 5.33
N GLY A 159 -17.43 -14.36 5.28
CA GLY A 159 -16.87 -15.65 4.90
C GLY A 159 -17.29 -16.79 5.84
N LEU A 160 -17.26 -16.55 7.16
CA LEU A 160 -17.75 -17.50 8.17
C LEU A 160 -19.25 -17.78 7.97
N TRP A 161 -20.05 -16.75 7.73
CA TRP A 161 -21.49 -16.91 7.52
C TRP A 161 -21.81 -17.76 6.30
N VAL A 162 -21.19 -17.48 5.15
CA VAL A 162 -21.37 -18.25 3.91
C VAL A 162 -20.89 -19.71 4.09
N MET A 163 -19.75 -19.91 4.75
CA MET A 163 -19.14 -21.24 4.88
C MET A 163 -19.68 -22.09 6.04
N HIS A 164 -20.39 -21.51 7.01
CA HIS A 164 -20.92 -22.27 8.15
C HIS A 164 -21.89 -23.35 7.67
N ASN A 165 -22.82 -22.98 6.80
CA ASN A 165 -23.73 -23.92 6.16
C ASN A 165 -24.10 -23.44 4.73
N PRO A 166 -23.27 -23.80 3.72
CA PRO A 166 -23.45 -23.31 2.36
C PRO A 166 -24.80 -23.73 1.76
N MET A 167 -25.33 -24.90 2.15
CA MET A 167 -26.62 -25.40 1.64
C MET A 167 -27.81 -24.57 2.12
N THR A 168 -27.72 -23.98 3.33
CA THR A 168 -28.79 -23.09 3.86
C THR A 168 -28.59 -21.64 3.48
N PHE A 169 -27.35 -21.26 3.12
CA PHE A 169 -27.04 -19.93 2.63
C PHE A 169 -27.60 -19.76 1.22
N ASP A 170 -27.47 -20.78 0.38
CA ASP A 170 -27.98 -20.77 -0.98
C ASP A 170 -29.52 -20.69 -0.98
N ARG A 171 -30.03 -19.53 -1.37
CA ARG A 171 -31.47 -19.27 -1.49
C ARG A 171 -31.88 -19.06 -2.96
N SER A 172 -31.00 -19.42 -3.91
CA SER A 172 -31.39 -19.39 -5.32
C SER A 172 -32.53 -20.40 -5.56
N PRO A 173 -33.46 -20.10 -6.48
CA PRO A 173 -34.57 -21.00 -6.80
C PRO A 173 -34.08 -22.38 -7.27
N ASP A 174 -32.95 -22.40 -7.99
CA ASP A 174 -32.24 -23.61 -8.39
C ASP A 174 -30.96 -23.74 -7.56
N SER A 175 -31.05 -24.44 -6.42
CA SER A 175 -29.90 -24.63 -5.52
C SER A 175 -28.81 -25.50 -6.18
N CYS A 176 -27.90 -24.88 -6.91
CA CYS A 176 -26.80 -25.55 -7.62
C CYS A 176 -25.58 -25.83 -6.74
N THR A 177 -25.67 -25.58 -5.43
CA THR A 177 -24.53 -25.60 -4.47
C THR A 177 -23.70 -26.89 -4.54
N SER A 178 -24.34 -28.04 -4.74
CA SER A 178 -23.67 -29.35 -4.83
C SER A 178 -22.77 -29.52 -6.06
N THR A 179 -23.04 -28.73 -7.11
CA THR A 179 -22.28 -28.73 -8.35
C THR A 179 -21.28 -27.56 -8.43
N THR A 180 -21.34 -26.62 -7.48
CA THR A 180 -20.43 -25.47 -7.47
C THR A 180 -19.00 -25.91 -7.16
N VAL A 181 -18.09 -25.54 -8.06
CA VAL A 181 -16.67 -25.85 -7.96
C VAL A 181 -15.88 -24.57 -7.73
N PHE A 182 -15.03 -24.55 -6.71
CA PHE A 182 -14.07 -23.48 -6.48
C PHE A 182 -12.72 -23.89 -7.08
N TRP A 183 -12.15 -23.07 -7.95
CA TRP A 183 -10.85 -23.33 -8.54
C TRP A 183 -9.77 -22.62 -7.72
N ILE A 184 -8.76 -23.35 -7.26
CA ILE A 184 -7.62 -22.78 -6.53
C ILE A 184 -6.32 -23.46 -6.97
N MET A 185 -5.35 -22.65 -7.42
CA MET A 185 -4.00 -23.10 -7.78
C MET A 185 -3.95 -24.35 -8.70
N GLY A 186 -4.77 -24.39 -9.75
CA GLY A 186 -4.80 -25.52 -10.69
C GLY A 186 -5.73 -26.66 -10.30
N HIS A 187 -6.31 -26.64 -9.10
CA HIS A 187 -7.21 -27.68 -8.62
C HIS A 187 -8.65 -27.18 -8.49
N SER A 188 -9.57 -27.98 -8.99
CA SER A 188 -11.01 -27.80 -8.83
C SER A 188 -11.48 -28.53 -7.58
N VAL A 189 -12.05 -27.80 -6.63
CA VAL A 189 -12.54 -28.35 -5.36
C VAL A 189 -14.03 -28.06 -5.23
N ASN A 190 -14.84 -29.09 -4.96
CA ASN A 190 -16.26 -28.90 -4.73
C ASN A 190 -16.48 -28.13 -3.42
N VAL A 191 -17.31 -27.08 -3.46
CA VAL A 191 -17.60 -26.22 -2.31
C VAL A 191 -18.23 -27.00 -1.14
N THR A 192 -18.93 -28.10 -1.44
CA THR A 192 -19.53 -28.99 -0.43
C THR A 192 -18.53 -29.92 0.27
N SER A 193 -17.27 -29.97 -0.18
CA SER A 193 -16.24 -30.79 0.44
C SER A 193 -15.98 -30.36 1.89
N SER A 194 -16.13 -31.28 2.84
CA SER A 194 -15.93 -30.98 4.27
C SER A 194 -14.53 -30.45 4.56
N ARG A 195 -13.49 -30.95 3.87
CA ARG A 195 -12.11 -30.50 4.07
C ARG A 195 -11.93 -29.05 3.63
N PHE A 196 -12.50 -28.70 2.47
CA PHE A 196 -12.46 -27.34 1.93
C PHE A 196 -13.21 -26.37 2.85
N ARG A 197 -14.42 -26.74 3.27
CA ARG A 197 -15.23 -25.95 4.20
C ARG A 197 -14.51 -25.71 5.53
N THR A 198 -13.94 -26.76 6.15
CA THR A 198 -13.19 -26.62 7.40
C THR A 198 -11.96 -25.73 7.21
N ALA A 199 -11.24 -25.85 6.09
CA ALA A 199 -10.10 -24.99 5.81
C ALA A 199 -10.50 -23.50 5.69
N LEU A 200 -11.54 -23.19 4.91
CA LEU A 200 -12.04 -21.81 4.78
C LEU A 200 -12.58 -21.25 6.09
N LEU A 201 -13.37 -22.04 6.85
CA LEU A 201 -13.85 -21.63 8.17
C LEU A 201 -12.70 -21.31 9.12
N THR A 202 -11.63 -22.12 9.10
CA THR A 202 -10.43 -21.89 9.91
C THR A 202 -9.75 -20.59 9.50
N ILE A 203 -9.54 -20.38 8.19
CA ILE A 203 -8.91 -19.17 7.67
C ILE A 203 -9.72 -17.94 8.09
N TYR A 204 -11.02 -17.91 7.83
CA TYR A 204 -11.86 -16.76 8.19
C TYR A 204 -11.97 -16.57 9.71
N ALA A 205 -12.01 -17.62 10.52
CA ALA A 205 -11.99 -17.49 11.98
C ALA A 205 -10.70 -16.81 12.48
N LEU A 206 -9.55 -17.14 11.88
CA LEU A 206 -8.26 -16.52 12.21
C LEU A 206 -8.23 -15.03 11.84
N PHE A 207 -8.77 -14.66 10.67
CA PHE A 207 -8.83 -13.27 10.22
C PHE A 207 -9.93 -12.43 10.89
N MET A 208 -10.92 -13.08 11.53
CA MET A 208 -11.94 -12.41 12.33
C MET A 208 -11.34 -11.68 13.54
N VAL A 209 -10.24 -12.19 14.09
CA VAL A 209 -9.47 -11.53 15.15
C VAL A 209 -8.41 -10.63 14.49
N PRO A 210 -8.59 -9.29 14.47
CA PRO A 210 -7.79 -8.42 13.59
C PRO A 210 -6.28 -8.47 13.87
N PHE A 211 -5.92 -8.57 15.15
CA PHE A 211 -4.51 -8.70 15.55
C PHE A 211 -3.90 -10.00 15.03
N LEU A 212 -4.61 -11.12 15.15
CA LEU A 212 -4.13 -12.42 14.67
C LEU A 212 -4.05 -12.44 13.14
N GLY A 213 -5.05 -11.88 12.46
CA GLY A 213 -5.03 -11.72 11.00
C GLY A 213 -3.82 -10.90 10.52
N PHE A 214 -3.48 -9.82 11.22
CA PHE A 214 -2.29 -9.02 10.91
C PHE A 214 -0.99 -9.79 11.11
N VAL A 215 -0.85 -10.51 12.24
CA VAL A 215 0.32 -11.35 12.52
C VAL A 215 0.46 -12.46 11.47
N LEU A 216 -0.63 -13.14 11.13
CA LEU A 216 -0.62 -14.18 10.10
C LEU A 216 -0.23 -13.62 8.74
N LEU A 217 -0.77 -12.46 8.36
CA LEU A 217 -0.38 -11.83 7.11
C LEU A 217 1.09 -11.42 7.13
N ALA A 218 1.60 -10.89 8.24
CA ALA A 218 3.01 -10.57 8.39
C ALA A 218 3.90 -11.82 8.28
N ILE A 219 3.47 -12.97 8.82
CA ILE A 219 4.17 -14.26 8.70
C ILE A 219 4.14 -14.75 7.26
N VAL A 220 2.96 -14.82 6.63
CA VAL A 220 2.82 -15.21 5.22
C VAL A 220 3.67 -14.29 4.35
N TRP A 221 3.67 -13.00 4.65
CA TRP A 221 4.49 -12.03 3.99
C TRP A 221 5.98 -12.32 4.16
N ALA A 222 6.45 -12.54 5.38
CA ALA A 222 7.84 -12.92 5.63
C ALA A 222 8.21 -14.21 4.88
N LEU A 223 7.33 -15.21 4.84
CA LEU A 223 7.56 -16.49 4.17
C LEU A 223 7.61 -16.37 2.64
N ILE A 224 6.83 -15.48 2.02
CA ILE A 224 6.84 -15.27 0.57
C ILE A 224 7.93 -14.27 0.17
N TYR A 225 8.03 -13.16 0.87
CA TYR A 225 8.92 -12.05 0.52
C TYR A 225 10.40 -12.39 0.75
N THR A 226 10.74 -13.06 1.86
CA THR A 226 12.14 -13.39 2.18
C THR A 226 12.81 -14.26 1.12
N PRO A 227 12.22 -15.37 0.63
CA PRO A 227 12.85 -16.18 -0.41
C PRO A 227 12.89 -15.46 -1.76
N ILE A 228 11.85 -14.69 -2.13
CA ILE A 228 11.87 -13.90 -3.38
C ILE A 228 12.99 -12.85 -3.32
N ARG A 229 13.12 -12.15 -2.19
CA ARG A 229 14.21 -11.19 -1.96
C ARG A 229 15.57 -11.87 -2.00
N PHE A 230 15.71 -13.04 -1.39
CA PHE A 230 16.96 -13.79 -1.41
C PHE A 230 17.34 -14.24 -2.82
N LEU A 231 16.39 -14.79 -3.57
CA LEU A 231 16.58 -15.23 -4.95
C LEU A 231 16.95 -14.05 -5.86
N THR A 232 16.24 -12.93 -5.75
CA THR A 232 16.54 -11.74 -6.56
C THR A 232 17.90 -11.14 -6.24
N LEU A 233 18.29 -11.05 -4.96
CA LEU A 233 19.63 -10.63 -4.57
C LEU A 233 20.71 -11.58 -5.11
N ARG A 234 20.47 -12.90 -5.06
CA ARG A 234 21.39 -13.90 -5.66
C ARG A 234 21.51 -13.71 -7.17
N LEU A 235 20.40 -13.52 -7.88
CA LEU A 235 20.41 -13.27 -9.33
C LEU A 235 21.16 -11.97 -9.68
N ILE A 236 20.97 -10.90 -8.91
CA ILE A 236 21.69 -9.63 -9.12
C ILE A 236 23.19 -9.79 -8.88
N MET A 237 23.59 -10.53 -7.84
CA MET A 237 25.01 -10.81 -7.58
C MET A 237 25.63 -11.66 -8.69
N LEU A 238 24.93 -12.71 -9.15
CA LEU A 238 25.39 -13.53 -10.27
C LEU A 238 25.49 -12.72 -11.57
N TRP A 239 24.50 -11.86 -11.84
CA TRP A 239 24.50 -10.98 -13.01
C TRP A 239 25.70 -10.02 -12.97
N ARG A 240 25.97 -9.41 -11.81
CA ARG A 240 27.17 -8.58 -11.60
C ARG A 240 28.44 -9.39 -11.83
N ASP A 241 28.59 -10.54 -11.18
CA ASP A 241 29.84 -11.29 -11.22
C ASP A 241 30.13 -11.88 -12.61
N ILE A 242 29.10 -12.14 -13.44
CA ILE A 242 29.25 -12.65 -14.81
C ILE A 242 29.49 -11.52 -15.83
N ILE A 243 28.75 -10.41 -15.75
CA ILE A 243 28.70 -9.40 -16.82
C ILE A 243 29.72 -8.28 -16.59
N TYR A 244 29.94 -7.88 -15.35
CA TYR A 244 30.84 -6.76 -15.03
C TYR A 244 32.29 -7.00 -15.48
N PRO A 245 32.89 -8.19 -15.30
CA PRO A 245 34.25 -8.47 -15.78
C PRO A 245 34.32 -8.33 -17.31
N HIS A 246 33.31 -8.84 -18.02
CA HIS A 246 33.30 -8.91 -19.48
C HIS A 246 33.11 -7.52 -20.14
N LEU A 247 32.41 -6.60 -19.49
CA LEU A 247 32.33 -5.20 -19.94
C LEU A 247 33.57 -4.39 -19.54
N SER A 248 34.14 -4.65 -18.36
CA SER A 248 35.32 -3.90 -17.88
C SER A 248 36.60 -4.20 -18.68
N SER A 249 36.72 -5.41 -19.24
CA SER A 249 37.89 -5.80 -20.04
C SER A 249 38.02 -5.04 -21.36
N HIS A 250 36.98 -4.32 -21.81
CA HIS A 250 37.00 -3.58 -23.07
C HIS A 250 37.38 -2.09 -22.95
N GLN A 251 37.57 -1.56 -21.73
CA GLN A 251 37.73 -0.12 -21.50
C GLN A 251 39.14 0.31 -21.06
N SER A 252 40.18 -0.47 -21.38
CA SER A 252 41.54 -0.27 -20.85
C SER A 252 42.55 0.42 -21.80
N SER A 253 42.13 1.22 -22.80
CA SER A 253 43.11 1.75 -23.78
C SER A 253 43.13 3.26 -24.04
N ASP A 254 42.34 4.10 -23.36
CA ASP A 254 42.44 5.57 -23.52
C ASP A 254 42.52 6.27 -22.16
N SER A 255 43.69 6.15 -21.51
CA SER A 255 44.09 7.00 -20.40
C SER A 255 44.56 8.35 -20.94
N ASN A 256 43.84 9.44 -20.64
CA ASN A 256 44.42 10.74 -20.21
C ASN A 256 43.46 11.94 -20.15
N LEU A 257 42.14 11.81 -20.38
CA LEU A 257 41.25 12.98 -20.34
C LEU A 257 40.28 12.97 -19.15
N GLY A 258 40.67 13.72 -18.11
CA GLY A 258 39.74 14.42 -17.22
C GLY A 258 38.91 13.57 -16.26
N ALA A 259 39.44 13.35 -15.06
CA ALA A 259 38.70 12.83 -13.90
C ALA A 259 37.66 13.84 -13.40
N THR A 260 36.54 14.01 -14.10
CA THR A 260 35.37 14.74 -13.60
C THR A 260 34.14 13.84 -13.62
N HIS A 261 33.64 13.57 -12.42
CA HIS A 261 32.39 12.87 -12.10
C HIS A 261 32.33 11.41 -12.53
N ALA A 262 33.13 10.58 -11.83
CA ALA A 262 32.77 9.18 -11.64
C ALA A 262 31.34 9.12 -11.10
N VAL A 263 30.40 8.78 -11.98
CA VAL A 263 29.01 8.42 -11.67
C VAL A 263 29.07 7.09 -10.91
N THR A 264 29.51 7.13 -9.65
CA THR A 264 29.35 6.03 -8.69
C THR A 264 27.91 6.00 -8.16
N GLY A 265 26.94 6.31 -9.02
CA GLY A 265 25.53 6.30 -8.71
C GLY A 265 25.11 4.84 -8.56
N LYS A 266 24.93 4.38 -7.31
CA LYS A 266 24.56 3.01 -6.92
C LYS A 266 23.32 2.51 -7.70
N PRO A 267 23.46 1.84 -8.86
CA PRO A 267 22.31 1.47 -9.70
C PRO A 267 21.48 0.38 -9.02
N ASN A 268 22.11 -0.39 -8.14
CA ASN A 268 21.52 -1.57 -7.51
C ASN A 268 20.36 -1.26 -6.55
N TYR A 269 20.24 -0.03 -6.04
CA TYR A 269 19.20 0.27 -5.05
C TYR A 269 17.82 0.45 -5.67
N VAL A 270 17.70 1.25 -6.74
CA VAL A 270 16.41 1.49 -7.43
C VAL A 270 15.82 0.17 -7.92
N TRP A 271 16.64 -0.67 -8.56
CA TRP A 271 16.22 -2.02 -8.98
C TRP A 271 15.73 -2.88 -7.81
N LEU A 272 16.42 -2.87 -6.68
CA LEU A 272 15.98 -3.61 -5.49
C LEU A 272 14.64 -3.09 -4.95
N GLN A 273 14.38 -1.78 -5.09
CA GLN A 273 13.12 -1.17 -4.69
C GLN A 273 11.96 -1.55 -5.61
N LEU A 274 12.18 -1.60 -6.93
CA LEU A 274 11.18 -2.03 -7.91
C LEU A 274 10.76 -3.49 -7.75
N LEU A 275 11.59 -4.33 -7.12
CA LEU A 275 11.26 -5.73 -6.86
C LEU A 275 10.30 -5.93 -5.66
N ARG A 276 10.21 -4.96 -4.75
CA ARG A 276 9.37 -5.08 -3.54
C ARG A 276 7.86 -5.25 -3.75
N PRO A 277 7.18 -4.58 -4.69
CA PRO A 277 5.75 -4.79 -4.93
C PRO A 277 5.44 -6.13 -5.61
N ILE A 278 6.43 -6.79 -6.22
CA ILE A 278 6.20 -7.92 -7.13
C ILE A 278 5.38 -9.02 -6.46
N PRO A 279 5.66 -9.41 -5.19
CA PRO A 279 4.86 -10.46 -4.59
C PRO A 279 3.39 -10.05 -4.33
N PHE A 280 3.09 -8.76 -4.15
CA PHE A 280 1.69 -8.27 -4.09
C PHE A 280 1.02 -8.35 -5.45
N VAL A 281 1.72 -7.93 -6.51
CA VAL A 281 1.25 -8.07 -7.90
C VAL A 281 0.96 -9.54 -8.20
N VAL A 282 1.88 -10.44 -7.86
CA VAL A 282 1.72 -11.89 -8.05
C VAL A 282 0.51 -12.42 -7.26
N LEU A 283 0.36 -12.03 -6.00
CA LEU A 283 -0.78 -12.47 -5.17
C LEU A 283 -2.12 -11.98 -5.72
N ILE A 284 -2.21 -10.71 -6.13
CA ILE A 284 -3.40 -10.15 -6.78
C ILE A 284 -3.70 -10.91 -8.08
N VAL A 285 -2.70 -11.15 -8.93
CA VAL A 285 -2.85 -11.90 -10.17
C VAL A 285 -3.33 -13.34 -9.90
N ILE A 286 -2.80 -14.02 -8.89
CA ILE A 286 -3.26 -15.37 -8.50
C ILE A 286 -4.73 -15.35 -8.12
N LEU A 287 -5.18 -14.36 -7.34
CA LEU A 287 -6.58 -14.23 -6.96
C LEU A 287 -7.48 -13.88 -8.16
N ILE A 288 -7.04 -13.00 -9.06
CA ILE A 288 -7.76 -12.71 -10.31
C ILE A 288 -7.92 -13.99 -11.13
N LEU A 289 -6.83 -14.74 -11.36
CA LEU A 289 -6.87 -16.01 -12.09
C LEU A 289 -7.78 -17.03 -11.40
N THR A 290 -7.75 -17.09 -10.07
CA THR A 290 -8.62 -17.94 -9.25
C THR A 290 -10.10 -17.60 -9.47
N THR A 291 -10.46 -16.32 -9.44
CA THR A 291 -11.81 -15.84 -9.72
C THR A 291 -12.23 -16.17 -11.16
N GLN A 292 -11.40 -15.83 -12.16
CA GLN A 292 -11.72 -16.07 -13.56
C GLN A 292 -11.88 -17.57 -13.88
N LYS A 293 -11.01 -18.42 -13.32
CA LYS A 293 -11.10 -19.87 -13.51
C LYS A 293 -12.28 -20.47 -12.78
N THR A 294 -12.61 -19.96 -11.59
CA THR A 294 -13.83 -20.37 -10.87
C THR A 294 -15.06 -20.06 -11.72
N MET A 295 -15.14 -18.89 -12.37
CA MET A 295 -16.24 -18.60 -13.30
C MET A 295 -16.26 -19.53 -14.52
N GLN A 296 -15.11 -19.82 -15.12
CA GLN A 296 -15.03 -20.68 -16.32
C GLN A 296 -15.41 -22.14 -16.08
N VAL A 297 -15.15 -22.66 -14.87
CA VAL A 297 -15.41 -24.06 -14.53
C VAL A 297 -16.88 -24.30 -14.15
N ASN A 298 -17.61 -23.27 -13.73
CA ASN A 298 -19.02 -23.38 -13.40
C ASN A 298 -19.88 -23.07 -14.63
N ASN A 299 -21.02 -23.74 -14.76
CA ASN A 299 -21.96 -23.53 -15.87
C ASN A 299 -22.81 -22.29 -15.60
N LEU A 300 -22.28 -21.15 -16.07
CA LEU A 300 -22.87 -19.84 -15.90
C LEU A 300 -23.91 -19.56 -16.99
N GLY A 301 -25.05 -18.99 -16.60
CA GLY A 301 -26.12 -18.69 -17.54
C GLY A 301 -25.76 -17.58 -18.53
N SER A 302 -26.44 -17.56 -19.68
CA SER A 302 -26.12 -16.61 -20.77
C SER A 302 -26.35 -15.13 -20.40
N GLU A 303 -27.10 -14.85 -19.34
CA GLU A 303 -27.40 -13.50 -18.83
C GLU A 303 -26.19 -12.81 -18.16
N ASP A 304 -25.10 -13.52 -17.87
CA ASP A 304 -23.93 -12.95 -17.19
C ASP A 304 -23.17 -11.85 -17.95
N ARG A 305 -23.53 -11.63 -19.22
CA ARG A 305 -22.93 -10.59 -20.06
C ARG A 305 -23.68 -9.27 -20.02
N ALA A 306 -24.81 -9.19 -19.31
CA ALA A 306 -25.58 -7.97 -19.19
C ALA A 306 -24.85 -6.94 -18.33
N TRP A 307 -24.71 -5.72 -18.87
CA TRP A 307 -24.14 -4.59 -18.14
C TRP A 307 -25.21 -3.94 -17.26
N GLY A 308 -25.05 -4.05 -15.94
CA GLY A 308 -25.90 -3.38 -14.95
C GLY A 308 -25.46 -1.93 -14.68
N LEU A 309 -26.37 -1.11 -14.15
CA LEU A 309 -26.05 0.26 -13.70
C LEU A 309 -24.96 0.24 -12.61
N GLY A 310 -25.02 -0.73 -11.69
CA GLY A 310 -24.03 -0.91 -10.63
C GLY A 310 -22.62 -1.10 -11.19
N GLN A 311 -22.48 -1.93 -12.23
CA GLN A 311 -21.21 -2.18 -12.92
C GLN A 311 -20.62 -0.91 -13.57
N ILE A 312 -21.46 -0.12 -14.23
CA ILE A 312 -21.03 1.14 -14.87
C ILE A 312 -20.55 2.13 -13.80
N SER A 313 -21.31 2.26 -12.71
CA SER A 313 -20.94 3.16 -11.60
C SER A 313 -19.61 2.75 -10.94
N ALA A 314 -19.39 1.46 -10.72
CA ALA A 314 -18.15 0.93 -10.18
C ALA A 314 -16.97 1.22 -11.12
N LEU A 315 -17.16 1.05 -12.43
CA LEU A 315 -16.13 1.32 -13.43
C LEU A 315 -15.77 2.81 -13.49
N LEU A 316 -16.77 3.70 -13.42
CA LEU A 316 -16.54 5.15 -13.39
C LEU A 316 -15.70 5.58 -12.18
N ILE A 317 -15.95 5.01 -10.99
CA ILE A 317 -15.14 5.27 -9.78
C ILE A 317 -13.69 4.84 -10.01
N ALA A 318 -13.47 3.66 -10.59
CA ALA A 318 -12.13 3.16 -10.90
C ALA A 318 -11.41 4.02 -11.96
N ILE A 319 -12.12 4.46 -13.00
CA ILE A 319 -11.58 5.36 -14.03
C ILE A 319 -11.17 6.69 -13.41
N PHE A 320 -12.00 7.28 -12.55
CA PHE A 320 -11.66 8.54 -11.88
C PHE A 320 -10.39 8.41 -11.03
N ALA A 321 -10.28 7.32 -10.26
CA ALA A 321 -9.07 7.01 -9.51
C ALA A 321 -7.85 6.83 -10.44
N ALA A 322 -8.00 6.14 -11.57
CA ALA A 322 -6.93 5.94 -12.54
C ALA A 322 -6.47 7.25 -13.20
N VAL A 323 -7.41 8.11 -13.59
CA VAL A 323 -7.13 9.43 -14.15
C VAL A 323 -6.34 10.28 -13.15
N SER A 324 -6.67 10.21 -11.85
CA SER A 324 -5.91 10.95 -10.82
C SER A 324 -4.44 10.51 -10.74
N VAL A 325 -4.15 9.22 -10.92
CA VAL A 325 -2.78 8.69 -10.94
C VAL A 325 -2.06 9.08 -12.24
N LEU A 326 -2.73 8.99 -13.39
CA LEU A 326 -2.18 9.38 -14.68
C LEU A 326 -1.88 10.89 -14.76
N TRP A 327 -2.72 11.71 -14.13
CA TRP A 327 -2.48 13.16 -14.06
C TRP A 327 -1.20 13.46 -13.29
N GLU A 328 -0.98 12.78 -12.17
CA GLU A 328 0.23 12.95 -11.37
C GLU A 328 1.48 12.48 -12.14
N PHE A 329 1.33 11.42 -12.95
CA PHE A 329 2.39 10.98 -13.86
C PHE A 329 2.75 12.03 -14.91
N LYS A 330 1.75 12.71 -15.48
CA LYS A 330 1.96 13.71 -16.54
C LYS A 330 2.45 15.07 -16.03
N ARG A 331 2.33 15.34 -14.72
CA ARG A 331 2.73 16.61 -14.12
C ARG A 331 4.21 16.89 -14.47
N PRO A 332 4.51 17.97 -15.24
CA PRO A 332 5.88 18.27 -15.63
C PRO A 332 6.71 18.54 -14.37
N GLN A 333 7.91 17.95 -14.33
CA GLN A 333 8.91 18.26 -13.31
C GLN A 333 9.42 19.68 -13.58
N ASN A 334 8.79 20.68 -12.98
CA ASN A 334 9.36 22.03 -12.93
C ASN A 334 10.53 22.03 -11.94
N HIS A 335 11.64 21.39 -12.31
CA HIS A 335 12.83 21.24 -11.48
C HIS A 335 13.66 22.53 -11.32
N GLY A 336 13.23 23.65 -11.88
CA GLY A 336 14.08 24.83 -12.08
C GLY A 336 13.79 26.06 -11.22
N GLU A 337 12.55 26.35 -10.83
CA GLU A 337 12.22 27.70 -10.34
C GLU A 337 12.29 27.87 -8.81
N ASP A 338 11.86 26.88 -8.02
CA ASP A 338 11.75 27.05 -6.55
C ASP A 338 13.10 27.12 -5.82
N ASN A 339 14.16 26.50 -6.35
CA ASN A 339 15.48 26.59 -5.71
C ASN A 339 16.10 27.99 -5.85
N THR A 340 15.68 28.77 -6.86
CA THR A 340 16.20 30.11 -7.08
C THR A 340 15.62 31.09 -6.06
N GLU A 341 14.31 31.00 -5.75
CA GLU A 341 13.69 31.86 -4.73
C GLU A 341 14.16 31.51 -3.32
N GLY A 342 14.28 30.23 -2.97
CA GLY A 342 14.77 29.80 -1.65
C GLY A 342 16.25 30.16 -1.42
N GLN A 343 17.09 30.07 -2.45
CA GLN A 343 18.48 30.54 -2.36
C GLN A 343 18.58 32.05 -2.35
N GLU A 344 17.75 32.78 -3.10
CA GLU A 344 17.73 34.24 -3.05
C GLU A 344 17.26 34.77 -1.70
N MET A 345 16.27 34.14 -1.07
CA MET A 345 15.79 34.55 0.25
C MET A 345 16.85 34.31 1.34
N ASN A 346 17.51 33.14 1.34
CA ASN A 346 18.65 32.88 2.24
C ASN A 346 19.85 33.80 1.95
N ARG A 347 20.09 34.18 0.69
CA ARG A 347 21.15 35.13 0.32
C ARG A 347 20.83 36.55 0.80
N ARG A 348 19.55 36.95 0.80
CA ARG A 348 19.09 38.24 1.34
C ARG A 348 19.15 38.28 2.87
N GLU A 349 18.74 37.20 3.55
CA GLU A 349 18.84 37.14 5.02
C GLU A 349 20.29 37.04 5.52
N GLY A 350 21.15 36.26 4.84
CA GLY A 350 22.57 36.20 5.15
C GLY A 350 23.30 37.53 4.91
N ALA A 351 22.92 38.29 3.87
CA ALA A 351 23.47 39.62 3.61
C ALA A 351 22.96 40.68 4.60
N GLY A 352 21.75 40.54 5.14
CA GLY A 352 21.19 41.44 6.16
C GLY A 352 21.86 41.28 7.53
N LEU A 353 22.10 40.04 7.97
CA LEU A 353 22.72 39.75 9.26
C LEU A 353 24.17 40.22 9.36
N HIS A 354 24.92 40.23 8.25
CA HIS A 354 26.31 40.68 8.27
C HIS A 354 26.46 42.20 8.42
N ASN A 355 25.42 42.97 8.07
CA ASN A 355 25.41 44.42 8.26
C ASN A 355 24.92 44.84 9.65
N GLN A 356 24.17 43.99 10.35
CA GLN A 356 23.62 44.34 11.67
C GLN A 356 24.60 44.06 12.82
N THR A 357 25.50 43.08 12.68
CA THR A 357 26.57 42.84 13.68
C THR A 357 27.71 43.86 13.68
N ARG A 358 27.72 44.83 12.76
CA ARG A 358 28.77 45.87 12.71
C ARG A 358 28.45 47.13 13.51
N ASN A 359 27.19 47.33 13.94
CA ASN A 359 26.80 48.53 14.69
C ASN A 359 26.62 48.32 16.21
N ASP A 360 26.67 47.09 16.72
CA ASP A 360 26.41 46.81 18.14
C ASP A 360 27.70 46.65 19.00
N THR A 361 28.85 47.18 18.55
CA THR A 361 30.10 47.15 19.35
C THR A 361 30.39 48.41 20.18
N ASP A 362 29.51 49.42 20.16
CA ASP A 362 29.72 50.67 20.91
C ASP A 362 28.73 50.90 22.07
N ILE A 363 28.18 49.83 22.67
CA ILE A 363 27.40 49.98 23.92
C ILE A 363 28.34 49.76 25.12
N GLU A 364 28.72 50.90 25.71
CA GLU A 364 29.38 51.06 27.01
C GLU A 364 28.87 50.06 28.06
N TRP A 365 29.81 49.30 28.63
CA TRP A 365 29.61 48.56 29.86
C TRP A 365 29.52 49.54 31.05
N GLY A 366 28.32 50.03 31.31
CA GLY A 366 27.98 50.68 32.57
C GLY A 366 27.79 49.64 33.68
N GLU A 367 28.75 49.61 34.61
CA GLU A 367 28.66 48.90 35.89
C GLU A 367 27.39 49.32 36.67
N GLY A 368 26.60 48.35 37.14
CA GLY A 368 25.40 48.68 37.90
C GLY A 368 24.62 47.48 38.44
N LEU A 369 25.11 46.91 39.54
CA LEU A 369 24.35 46.33 40.66
C LEU A 369 22.82 46.18 40.51
N ALA A 370 22.30 44.97 40.70
CA ALA A 370 21.46 44.63 41.86
C ALA A 370 20.85 43.23 41.73
N ALA A 371 21.25 42.37 42.66
CA ALA A 371 20.53 41.16 43.01
C ALA A 371 19.10 41.51 43.45
N LYS A 372 18.10 40.88 42.82
CA LYS A 372 16.72 40.85 43.32
C LYS A 372 16.13 39.45 43.20
N ASN A 373 16.19 38.75 44.33
CA ASN A 373 15.16 37.88 44.92
C ASN A 373 14.16 37.23 43.96
N LEU A 374 14.33 35.92 43.74
CA LEU A 374 13.25 35.03 43.28
C LEU A 374 12.43 34.56 44.50
N PRO A 375 11.11 34.81 44.55
CA PRO A 375 10.26 34.16 45.52
C PRO A 375 9.80 32.80 45.02
N THR A 376 10.12 31.78 45.82
CA THR A 376 9.42 30.51 45.92
C THR A 376 7.95 30.70 46.25
N SER A 377 7.04 30.30 45.35
CA SER A 377 5.75 29.67 45.66
C SER A 377 4.95 29.50 44.38
N ILE A 378 4.46 28.29 44.10
CA ILE A 378 3.00 28.03 44.05
C ILE A 378 2.81 26.52 43.99
N GLN A 379 2.19 26.08 45.06
CA GLN A 379 1.63 24.77 45.34
C GLN A 379 0.27 24.66 44.61
N GLU A 380 -0.14 23.42 44.34
CA GLU A 380 -1.52 22.95 44.61
C GLU A 380 -2.66 23.44 43.68
N ASN A 381 -3.17 22.52 42.84
CA ASN A 381 -4.56 22.09 42.99
C ASN A 381 -4.88 20.84 42.15
N ARG A 382 -5.36 19.81 42.86
CA ARG A 382 -5.85 18.54 42.32
C ARG A 382 -7.18 18.24 43.01
N SER A 383 -8.29 18.57 42.38
CA SER A 383 -9.62 17.97 42.68
C SER A 383 -10.66 18.52 41.70
N THR A 384 -11.15 17.67 40.80
CA THR A 384 -12.53 17.14 40.75
C THR A 384 -12.64 16.12 39.63
#